data_AF-A0A832ZD92-F1
#
_entry.id   AF-A0A832ZD92-F1
#
_cell.length_a   1.000
_cell.length_b   1.000
_cell.length_c   1.000
_cell.angle_alpha   90.00
_cell.angle_beta   90.00
_cell.angle_gamma   90.00
#
_symmetry.space_group_name_H-M   'P 1'
#
loop_
_entity.id
_entity.type
_entity.pdbx_description
1 polymer ?
#
loop_
_entity_poly.entity_id
_entity_poly.type
_entity_poly.pdbx_seq_one_letter_code
_entity_poly.pdbx_strand_id
1 'polypeptide(L)'
;MRWGAIIAIVCFLQMLLGAFSTPNPESQEGNGQETPDVDACGGQNLVAINVEINTAAGAVKEGDAVLVKGTVWNQHTQVEANVAILVQKWNGTSWITVDSNRFQHEFTADENATFTFLWRAEPGRYRFVLTADPDNVIGEEDESDNSAWAEVNVPTWATIYGEVNGMDVLGAGAYYFYTWSGPGNGVVIFYDADVGDVNADRLKAMATTAEIERADGVLGTEGNPDCILCRYDADDDGEPDSWYAFNIAGREVNAPVFYVEGWPVGVVWEGDGQEFTGEGAIVFVTEVYEDRACSYSDTGTCDYVVELPSPLKEQYGGGNEIRIKAVR
;
A
#
# COMPACT_ATOMS: atom_id res chain seq x y z
N MET A 1 41.99 6.51 31.05
CA MET A 1 42.83 5.96 29.97
C MET A 1 42.05 6.09 28.67
N ARG A 2 42.69 6.56 27.57
CA ARG A 2 42.16 6.65 26.18
C ARG A 2 40.92 7.57 26.02
N TRP A 3 40.94 8.72 25.30
CA TRP A 3 41.17 8.97 23.85
C TRP A 3 40.16 8.20 22.96
N GLY A 4 39.39 8.76 22.02
CA GLY A 4 39.08 10.14 21.54
C GLY A 4 37.74 10.08 20.75
N ALA A 5 37.23 11.02 19.94
CA ALA A 5 37.52 12.40 19.49
C ALA A 5 36.16 13.04 19.03
N ILE A 6 35.84 14.34 19.16
CA ILE A 6 36.12 15.53 18.30
C ILE A 6 35.61 15.46 16.84
N ILE A 7 35.00 16.60 16.41
CA ILE A 7 34.33 17.01 15.14
C ILE A 7 32.78 17.00 15.35
N ALA A 8 32.03 18.11 15.24
CA ALA A 8 32.22 19.38 14.52
C ALA A 8 31.87 20.65 15.37
N ILE A 9 31.47 21.74 14.71
CA ILE A 9 31.21 23.12 15.19
C ILE A 9 32.46 24.02 15.27
N VAL A 10 32.82 24.61 14.12
CA VAL A 10 33.61 25.85 14.03
C VAL A 10 32.95 26.75 12.97
N CYS A 11 31.91 27.50 13.37
CA CYS A 11 31.40 28.61 12.55
C CYS A 11 30.51 29.61 13.32
N PHE A 12 30.88 30.07 14.54
CA PHE A 12 30.19 31.22 15.15
C PHE A 12 30.92 31.93 16.32
N LEU A 13 32.13 32.48 16.13
CA LEU A 13 32.62 33.56 17.03
C LEU A 13 33.85 34.37 16.51
N GLN A 14 33.67 35.30 15.56
CA GLN A 14 34.74 36.29 15.29
C GLN A 14 34.28 37.64 14.70
N MET A 15 33.31 38.29 15.34
CA MET A 15 33.07 39.74 15.18
C MET A 15 32.81 40.43 16.52
N LEU A 16 33.83 40.52 17.38
CA LEU A 16 33.97 41.61 18.36
C LEU A 16 35.37 41.59 19.00
N LEU A 17 36.24 42.53 18.62
CA LEU A 17 37.21 43.24 19.47
C LEU A 17 38.20 44.00 18.59
N GLY A 18 37.93 45.29 18.39
CA GLY A 18 38.86 46.19 17.72
C GLY A 18 39.93 46.74 18.66
N ALA A 19 41.09 47.03 18.07
CA ALA A 19 42.08 48.02 18.50
C ALA A 19 42.59 48.00 19.97
N PHE A 20 43.83 47.52 20.14
CA PHE A 20 44.82 48.30 20.89
C PHE A 20 46.20 48.18 20.23
N SER A 21 46.83 49.32 19.96
CA SER A 21 48.12 49.43 19.26
C SER A 21 49.24 49.80 20.23
N THR A 22 50.41 49.16 20.10
CA THR A 22 51.71 49.76 20.43
C THR A 22 52.74 49.41 19.34
N PRO A 23 53.68 50.31 19.01
CA PRO A 23 54.61 50.11 17.90
C PRO A 23 55.94 49.49 18.35
N ASN A 24 56.53 48.68 17.48
CA ASN A 24 57.99 48.54 17.40
C ASN A 24 58.39 48.27 15.94
N PRO A 25 59.45 48.90 15.38
CA PRO A 25 59.79 48.75 13.97
C PRO A 25 60.97 47.78 13.76
N GLU A 26 60.89 46.86 12.81
CA GLU A 26 62.04 46.50 11.95
C GLU A 26 61.69 45.64 10.72
N SER A 27 62.52 45.79 9.69
CA SER A 27 62.69 44.98 8.46
C SER A 27 61.46 44.64 7.60
N GLN A 28 61.51 45.16 6.37
CA GLN A 28 60.67 44.75 5.24
C GLN A 28 60.96 43.32 4.78
N GLU A 29 59.94 42.60 4.31
CA GLU A 29 59.91 41.92 3.00
C GLU A 29 58.50 41.36 2.70
N GLY A 30 58.13 41.25 1.42
CA GLY A 30 56.97 40.45 0.98
C GLY A 30 55.56 41.03 1.21
N ASN A 31 55.20 42.15 0.56
CA ASN A 31 53.80 42.54 0.45
C ASN A 31 53.07 41.62 -0.56
N GLY A 32 52.51 40.53 -0.03
CA GLY A 32 51.66 39.58 -0.74
C GLY A 32 50.53 39.12 0.17
N GLN A 33 49.81 40.09 0.76
CA GLN A 33 48.62 39.80 1.55
C GLN A 33 47.52 39.32 0.61
N GLU A 34 47.45 38.00 0.42
CA GLU A 34 46.27 37.34 -0.13
C GLU A 34 45.09 37.83 0.71
N THR A 35 44.17 38.55 0.07
CA THR A 35 42.82 38.70 0.60
C THR A 35 42.29 37.30 0.84
N PRO A 36 41.70 36.97 1.99
CA PRO A 36 40.96 35.73 2.10
C PRO A 36 39.96 35.75 0.96
N ASP A 37 40.03 34.75 0.10
CA ASP A 37 39.01 34.56 -0.90
C ASP A 37 37.73 34.31 -0.09
N VAL A 38 36.85 35.30 -0.08
CA VAL A 38 35.45 35.10 0.26
C VAL A 38 34.82 34.43 -0.96
N ASP A 39 35.36 33.24 -1.25
CA ASP A 39 34.85 32.32 -2.23
C ASP A 39 33.40 32.05 -1.85
N ALA A 40 32.58 31.96 -2.88
CA ALA A 40 31.14 32.07 -2.72
C ALA A 40 30.58 30.75 -2.18
N CYS A 41 30.69 30.54 -0.87
CA CYS A 41 29.98 29.50 -0.11
C CYS A 41 28.47 29.82 -0.08
N GLY A 42 27.83 29.78 -1.25
CA GLY A 42 26.62 28.99 -1.39
C GLY A 42 27.11 27.57 -1.66
N GLY A 43 27.09 26.74 -0.62
CA GLY A 43 27.34 25.30 -0.73
C GLY A 43 26.34 24.64 -1.68
N GLN A 44 26.57 23.37 -1.97
CA GLN A 44 25.59 22.58 -2.73
C GLN A 44 24.35 22.37 -1.85
N ASN A 45 23.16 22.41 -2.44
CA ASN A 45 21.93 22.08 -1.73
C ASN A 45 20.89 21.49 -2.71
N LEU A 46 20.71 20.18 -2.63
CA LEU A 46 19.74 19.37 -3.36
C LEU A 46 18.46 19.28 -2.54
N VAL A 47 17.38 19.83 -3.07
CA VAL A 47 16.08 19.84 -2.41
C VAL A 47 15.17 18.84 -3.09
N ALA A 48 14.69 17.83 -2.37
CA ALA A 48 13.62 16.98 -2.84
C ALA A 48 12.29 17.76 -2.75
N ILE A 49 11.79 18.29 -3.87
CA ILE A 49 10.62 19.18 -3.87
C ILE A 49 9.33 18.40 -3.59
N ASN A 50 9.10 17.35 -4.37
CA ASN A 50 7.84 16.60 -4.30
C ASN A 50 7.95 15.19 -4.91
N VAL A 51 6.95 14.37 -4.57
CA VAL A 51 6.57 13.19 -5.33
C VAL A 51 5.13 13.35 -5.80
N GLU A 52 4.90 13.23 -7.09
CA GLU A 52 3.59 13.23 -7.74
C GLU A 52 3.26 11.80 -8.19
N ILE A 53 2.07 11.33 -7.80
CA ILE A 53 1.52 10.04 -8.21
C ILE A 53 0.39 10.36 -9.19
N ASN A 54 0.68 10.31 -10.49
CA ASN A 54 -0.31 10.67 -11.50
C ASN A 54 -1.28 9.53 -11.74
N THR A 55 -2.52 9.67 -11.26
CA THR A 55 -3.61 8.74 -11.51
C THR A 55 -4.45 9.23 -12.69
N ALA A 56 -4.83 8.31 -13.58
CA ALA A 56 -5.74 8.63 -14.68
C ALA A 56 -7.19 8.74 -14.16
N ALA A 57 -7.58 9.93 -13.71
CA ALA A 57 -8.96 10.32 -13.41
C ALA A 57 -9.70 9.54 -12.30
N GLY A 58 -8.99 8.95 -11.32
CA GLY A 58 -9.62 8.26 -10.20
C GLY A 58 -8.65 7.85 -9.07
N ALA A 59 -9.15 7.09 -8.10
CA ALA A 59 -8.30 6.36 -7.16
C ALA A 59 -7.55 5.23 -7.90
N VAL A 60 -6.31 4.94 -7.49
CA VAL A 60 -5.51 3.84 -8.07
C VAL A 60 -6.17 2.50 -7.77
N LYS A 61 -6.22 1.62 -8.76
CA LYS A 61 -6.73 0.25 -8.64
C LYS A 61 -5.61 -0.76 -8.83
N GLU A 62 -5.84 -1.99 -8.37
CA GLU A 62 -4.93 -3.11 -8.64
C GLU A 62 -4.68 -3.26 -10.15
N GLY A 63 -3.41 -3.44 -10.52
CA GLY A 63 -2.96 -3.67 -11.89
C GLY A 63 -2.77 -2.39 -12.74
N ASP A 64 -3.16 -1.22 -12.24
CA ASP A 64 -2.92 0.06 -12.90
C ASP A 64 -1.41 0.29 -13.13
N ALA A 65 -1.06 0.84 -14.30
CA ALA A 65 0.28 1.36 -14.56
C ALA A 65 0.33 2.83 -14.15
N VAL A 66 0.88 3.09 -12.96
CA VAL A 66 0.92 4.41 -12.33
C VAL A 66 2.25 5.09 -12.65
N LEU A 67 2.19 6.31 -13.17
CA LEU A 67 3.39 7.13 -13.37
C LEU A 67 3.75 7.86 -12.08
N VAL A 68 4.83 7.42 -11.44
CA VAL A 68 5.42 8.08 -10.27
C VAL A 68 6.46 9.07 -10.77
N LYS A 69 6.39 10.31 -10.29
CA LYS A 69 7.26 11.42 -10.69
C LYS A 69 7.85 12.10 -9.44
N GLY A 70 9.17 12.03 -9.26
CA GLY A 70 9.89 12.83 -8.27
C GLY A 70 10.52 14.08 -8.90
N THR A 71 10.55 15.20 -8.18
CA THR A 71 11.26 16.42 -8.61
C THR A 71 12.32 16.81 -7.59
N VAL A 72 13.56 17.02 -8.04
CA VAL A 72 14.69 17.50 -7.24
C VAL A 72 15.16 18.85 -7.80
N TRP A 73 15.43 19.81 -6.94
CA TRP A 73 16.04 21.09 -7.29
C TRP A 73 17.45 21.17 -6.74
N ASN A 74 18.44 21.38 -7.61
CA ASN A 74 19.80 21.71 -7.19
C ASN A 74 19.98 23.22 -7.10
N GLN A 75 20.31 23.74 -5.92
CA GLN A 75 20.64 25.14 -5.71
C GLN A 75 22.14 25.37 -5.94
N HIS A 76 22.48 26.56 -6.45
CA HIS A 76 23.86 27.08 -6.52
C HIS A 76 24.77 26.48 -7.61
N THR A 77 25.39 25.30 -7.40
CA THR A 77 26.53 24.86 -8.24
C THR A 77 26.30 23.52 -8.92
N GLN A 78 26.95 23.30 -10.07
CA GLN A 78 26.83 22.05 -10.83
C GLN A 78 27.37 20.87 -10.02
N VAL A 79 26.60 19.79 -9.93
CA VAL A 79 26.94 18.59 -9.15
C VAL A 79 26.39 17.32 -9.80
N GLU A 80 27.14 16.23 -9.75
CA GLU A 80 26.67 14.91 -10.15
C GLU A 80 26.19 14.14 -8.91
N ALA A 81 24.91 13.80 -8.87
CA ALA A 81 24.26 13.21 -7.71
C ALA A 81 23.49 11.94 -8.04
N ASN A 82 23.40 11.04 -7.05
CA ASN A 82 22.44 9.95 -7.05
C ASN A 82 21.08 10.49 -6.58
N VAL A 83 20.00 10.02 -7.19
CA VAL A 83 18.62 10.24 -6.73
C VAL A 83 17.94 8.89 -6.61
N ALA A 84 17.31 8.60 -5.48
CA ALA A 84 16.52 7.39 -5.27
C ALA A 84 15.03 7.71 -5.12
N ILE A 85 14.17 6.85 -5.68
CA ILE A 85 12.78 6.74 -5.26
C ILE A 85 12.58 5.34 -4.69
N LEU A 86 12.36 5.26 -3.38
CA LEU A 86 12.04 4.03 -2.68
C LEU A 86 10.52 3.82 -2.68
N VAL A 87 10.09 2.61 -3.01
CA VAL A 87 8.69 2.18 -2.85
C VAL A 87 8.59 1.40 -1.54
N GLN A 88 7.83 1.92 -0.59
CA GLN A 88 7.59 1.31 0.71
C GLN A 88 6.14 0.84 0.82
N LYS A 89 5.92 -0.38 1.32
CA LYS A 89 4.59 -0.92 1.66
C LYS A 89 4.41 -0.88 3.18
N TRP A 90 3.21 -0.58 3.66
CA TRP A 90 2.86 -0.73 5.07
C TRP A 90 2.56 -2.20 5.40
N ASN A 91 3.07 -2.71 6.52
CA ASN A 91 2.84 -4.10 6.98
C ASN A 91 2.08 -4.19 8.32
N GLY A 92 1.20 -3.23 8.60
CA GLY A 92 0.52 -3.11 9.89
C GLY A 92 1.33 -2.43 11.00
N THR A 93 2.68 -2.54 10.97
CA THR A 93 3.55 -2.02 12.05
C THR A 93 4.63 -1.05 11.58
N SER A 94 5.07 -1.15 10.32
CA SER A 94 6.22 -0.43 9.77
C SER A 94 6.13 -0.27 8.25
N TRP A 95 6.92 0.66 7.73
CA TRP A 95 7.12 0.82 6.29
C TRP A 95 8.32 -0.04 5.86
N ILE A 96 8.07 -1.01 4.98
CA ILE A 96 9.09 -1.89 4.41
C ILE A 96 9.37 -1.51 2.96
N THR A 97 10.63 -1.31 2.58
CA THR A 97 11.00 -1.07 1.17
C THR A 97 10.79 -2.36 0.37
N VAL A 98 9.93 -2.29 -0.64
CA VAL A 98 9.58 -3.41 -1.53
C VAL A 98 10.17 -3.27 -2.94
N ASP A 99 10.45 -2.04 -3.38
CA ASP A 99 11.13 -1.73 -4.65
C ASP A 99 11.94 -0.43 -4.51
N SER A 100 12.89 -0.19 -5.41
CA SER A 100 13.69 1.04 -5.43
C SER A 100 14.20 1.35 -6.84
N ASN A 101 14.00 2.59 -7.29
CA ASN A 101 14.57 3.10 -8.52
C ASN A 101 15.67 4.10 -8.19
N ARG A 102 16.85 3.97 -8.83
CA ARG A 102 17.98 4.90 -8.66
C ARG A 102 18.36 5.51 -9.99
N PHE A 103 18.61 6.81 -9.97
CA PHE A 103 18.95 7.65 -11.10
C PHE A 103 20.28 8.35 -10.79
N GLN A 104 21.12 8.51 -11.81
CA GLN A 104 22.34 9.31 -11.73
C GLN A 104 22.12 10.53 -12.63
N HIS A 105 22.31 11.73 -12.10
CA HIS A 105 22.04 12.98 -12.84
C HIS A 105 23.11 14.02 -12.56
N GLU A 106 23.54 14.70 -13.62
CA GLU A 106 24.42 15.87 -13.54
C GLU A 106 23.53 17.12 -13.51
N PHE A 107 23.29 17.63 -12.31
CA PHE A 107 22.51 18.85 -12.10
C PHE A 107 23.35 20.06 -12.46
N THR A 108 22.79 20.96 -13.28
CA THR A 108 23.31 22.32 -13.45
C THR A 108 22.85 23.24 -12.31
N ALA A 109 23.43 24.44 -12.24
CA ALA A 109 23.05 25.46 -11.26
C ALA A 109 21.57 25.84 -11.37
N ASP A 110 20.87 25.84 -10.24
CA ASP A 110 19.44 26.18 -10.09
C ASP A 110 18.48 25.27 -10.91
N GLU A 111 18.91 24.05 -11.26
CA GLU A 111 18.16 23.11 -12.09
C GLU A 111 17.09 22.34 -11.32
N ASN A 112 15.87 22.29 -11.88
CA ASN A 112 14.82 21.36 -11.45
C ASN A 112 14.82 20.12 -12.35
N ALA A 113 15.38 19.01 -11.87
CA ALA A 113 15.34 17.72 -12.56
C ALA A 113 14.10 16.91 -12.17
N THR A 114 13.56 16.14 -13.11
CA THR A 114 12.38 15.30 -12.90
C THR A 114 12.71 13.84 -13.21
N PHE A 115 12.43 12.96 -12.26
CA PHE A 115 12.66 11.53 -12.34
C PHE A 115 11.33 10.79 -12.41
N THR A 116 11.18 9.87 -13.36
CA THR A 116 9.93 9.13 -13.54
C THR A 116 10.17 7.64 -13.71
N PHE A 117 9.27 6.84 -13.15
CA PHE A 117 9.17 5.42 -13.46
C PHE A 117 7.70 4.98 -13.46
N LEU A 118 7.43 3.84 -14.09
CA LEU A 118 6.11 3.21 -14.07
C LEU A 118 6.08 2.18 -12.94
N TRP A 119 5.26 2.43 -11.93
CA TRP A 119 4.93 1.46 -10.90
C TRP A 119 3.68 0.67 -11.33
N ARG A 120 3.66 -0.63 -11.06
CA ARG A 120 2.45 -1.44 -11.21
C ARG A 120 1.75 -1.53 -9.86
N ALA A 121 0.54 -1.00 -9.80
CA ALA A 121 -0.22 -0.97 -8.57
C ALA A 121 -0.61 -2.37 -8.10
N GLU A 122 -0.36 -2.64 -6.83
CA GLU A 122 -0.74 -3.85 -6.11
C GLU A 122 -1.61 -3.45 -4.91
N PRO A 123 -2.48 -4.34 -4.37
CA PRO A 123 -3.32 -4.03 -3.21
C PRO A 123 -2.53 -3.59 -1.97
N GLY A 124 -3.06 -2.58 -1.28
CA GLY A 124 -2.58 -2.10 0.02
C GLY A 124 -2.07 -0.66 0.03
N ARG A 125 -1.48 -0.25 1.16
CA ARG A 125 -0.97 1.11 1.38
C ARG A 125 0.52 1.24 1.07
N TYR A 126 0.86 2.19 0.20
CA TYR A 126 2.23 2.45 -0.27
C TYR A 126 2.67 3.89 -0.02
N ARG A 127 3.97 4.08 0.18
CA ARG A 127 4.67 5.37 0.28
C ARG A 127 5.83 5.37 -0.70
N PHE A 128 5.92 6.42 -1.50
CA PHE A 128 7.05 6.69 -2.38
C PHE A 128 7.92 7.74 -1.71
N VAL A 129 9.17 7.40 -1.40
CA VAL A 129 10.14 8.31 -0.77
C VAL A 129 11.19 8.68 -1.80
N LEU A 130 11.19 9.94 -2.23
CA LEU A 130 12.27 10.55 -3.00
C LEU A 130 13.37 10.97 -2.03
N THR A 131 14.61 10.65 -2.38
CA THR A 131 15.81 11.08 -1.68
C THR A 131 16.85 11.52 -2.70
N ALA A 132 17.25 12.78 -2.63
CA ALA A 132 18.46 13.25 -3.30
C ALA A 132 19.68 12.91 -2.43
N ASP A 133 20.82 12.68 -3.10
CA ASP A 133 22.02 12.02 -2.57
C ASP A 133 21.81 11.01 -1.42
N PRO A 134 21.13 9.88 -1.67
CA PRO A 134 20.81 8.88 -0.65
C PRO A 134 22.03 8.18 -0.03
N ASP A 135 23.24 8.43 -0.53
CA ASP A 135 24.50 7.91 0.00
C ASP A 135 25.28 8.96 0.83
N ASN A 136 24.82 10.23 0.89
CA ASN A 136 25.43 11.38 1.57
C ASN A 136 26.93 11.54 1.23
N VAL A 137 27.26 11.49 -0.06
CA VAL A 137 28.60 11.64 -0.64
C VAL A 137 28.92 13.11 -0.95
N ILE A 138 27.91 13.88 -1.30
CA ILE A 138 27.93 15.33 -1.44
C ILE A 138 27.81 15.92 -0.02
N GLY A 139 28.45 17.08 0.20
CA GLY A 139 28.36 17.80 1.47
C GLY A 139 27.56 19.07 1.27
N GLU A 140 26.37 19.12 1.87
CA GLU A 140 25.35 20.12 1.55
C GLU A 140 25.16 21.18 2.64
N GLU A 141 24.45 22.27 2.33
CA GLU A 141 24.11 23.29 3.33
C GLU A 141 23.03 22.79 4.32
N ASP A 142 22.02 22.07 3.83
CA ASP A 142 20.92 21.51 4.60
C ASP A 142 20.56 20.08 4.16
N GLU A 143 21.25 19.09 4.72
CA GLU A 143 20.98 17.65 4.54
C GLU A 143 19.55 17.21 4.96
N SER A 144 18.70 18.11 5.49
CA SER A 144 17.35 17.78 5.96
C SER A 144 16.22 18.02 4.94
N ASP A 145 16.46 18.77 3.85
CA ASP A 145 15.51 18.95 2.75
C ASP A 145 15.73 18.01 1.54
N ASN A 146 16.73 17.13 1.67
CA ASN A 146 17.11 16.07 0.74
C ASN A 146 16.04 14.96 0.56
N SER A 147 14.86 15.01 1.22
CA SER A 147 13.79 14.01 1.05
C SER A 147 12.35 14.54 1.04
N ALA A 148 11.55 14.00 0.12
CA ALA A 148 10.11 14.21 -0.01
C ALA A 148 9.38 12.88 -0.20
N TRP A 149 8.07 12.84 0.08
CA TRP A 149 7.29 11.62 -0.09
C TRP A 149 5.84 11.88 -0.48
N ALA A 150 5.20 10.85 -1.03
CA ALA A 150 3.76 10.79 -1.26
C ALA A 150 3.23 9.39 -0.90
N GLU A 151 1.97 9.30 -0.49
CA GLU A 151 1.30 8.04 -0.18
C GLU A 151 0.15 7.76 -1.16
N VAL A 152 -0.11 6.48 -1.41
CA VAL A 152 -1.28 5.99 -2.13
C VAL A 152 -1.85 4.79 -1.39
N ASN A 153 -3.18 4.69 -1.37
CA ASN A 153 -3.87 3.48 -0.94
C ASN A 153 -4.52 2.84 -2.17
N VAL A 154 -4.10 1.63 -2.52
CA VAL A 154 -4.74 0.82 -3.55
C VAL A 154 -5.76 -0.05 -2.84
N PRO A 155 -7.08 0.08 -3.13
CA PRO A 155 -8.11 -0.71 -2.45
C PRO A 155 -7.81 -2.20 -2.54
N THR A 156 -8.00 -2.89 -1.43
CA THR A 156 -7.83 -4.33 -1.38
C THR A 156 -9.08 -5.09 -1.81
N TRP A 157 -10.24 -4.42 -1.94
CA TRP A 157 -11.51 -5.08 -2.30
C TRP A 157 -11.93 -4.85 -3.74
N ALA A 158 -12.50 -5.90 -4.34
CA ALA A 158 -13.16 -5.86 -5.64
C ALA A 158 -14.65 -6.23 -5.49
N THR A 159 -15.53 -5.39 -6.04
CA THR A 159 -16.97 -5.70 -6.14
C THR A 159 -17.22 -6.67 -7.29
N ILE A 160 -17.98 -7.73 -7.01
CA ILE A 160 -18.39 -8.76 -7.95
C ILE A 160 -19.91 -8.89 -7.85
N TYR A 161 -20.57 -8.98 -9.00
CA TYR A 161 -22.00 -9.15 -9.12
C TYR A 161 -22.28 -10.01 -10.36
N GLY A 162 -23.47 -10.58 -10.47
CA GLY A 162 -23.85 -11.38 -11.64
C GLY A 162 -25.24 -11.96 -11.55
N GLU A 163 -25.61 -12.73 -12.58
CA GLU A 163 -26.81 -13.55 -12.61
C GLU A 163 -26.40 -15.01 -12.38
N VAL A 164 -27.04 -15.74 -11.47
CA VAL A 164 -26.73 -17.17 -11.24
C VAL A 164 -27.25 -18.08 -12.37
N ASN A 165 -28.01 -17.49 -13.30
CA ASN A 165 -28.40 -18.08 -14.58
C ASN A 165 -27.38 -17.77 -15.71
N GLY A 166 -26.35 -16.95 -15.43
CA GLY A 166 -25.31 -16.51 -16.35
C GLY A 166 -24.03 -17.38 -16.36
N MET A 167 -23.01 -16.90 -17.09
CA MET A 167 -21.69 -17.53 -17.19
C MET A 167 -20.61 -16.43 -17.08
N ASP A 168 -20.23 -16.09 -15.85
CA ASP A 168 -19.41 -14.89 -15.56
C ASP A 168 -17.97 -15.24 -15.18
N VAL A 169 -17.03 -15.06 -16.12
CA VAL A 169 -15.62 -15.39 -15.89
C VAL A 169 -14.88 -14.28 -15.16
N LEU A 170 -14.33 -14.59 -13.98
CA LEU A 170 -13.35 -13.76 -13.27
C LEU A 170 -12.02 -14.50 -13.16
N GLY A 171 -11.12 -14.28 -14.13
CA GLY A 171 -9.80 -14.91 -14.16
C GLY A 171 -9.42 -15.43 -15.54
N ALA A 172 -8.22 -16.02 -15.64
CA ALA A 172 -7.59 -16.38 -16.91
C ALA A 172 -7.83 -17.84 -17.33
N GLY A 173 -8.98 -18.42 -17.00
CA GLY A 173 -9.51 -19.60 -17.67
C GLY A 173 -9.92 -20.77 -16.78
N ALA A 174 -10.98 -20.59 -15.99
CA ALA A 174 -11.78 -21.69 -15.44
C ALA A 174 -13.18 -21.74 -16.10
N TYR A 175 -13.66 -22.96 -16.37
CA TYR A 175 -14.93 -23.21 -17.05
C TYR A 175 -15.99 -23.78 -16.07
N TYR A 176 -17.26 -23.65 -16.46
CA TYR A 176 -18.47 -24.21 -15.82
C TYR A 176 -19.04 -23.44 -14.62
N PHE A 177 -19.92 -22.49 -14.92
CA PHE A 177 -21.05 -22.19 -14.05
C PHE A 177 -22.04 -23.35 -14.11
N TYR A 178 -22.49 -23.82 -12.95
CA TYR A 178 -23.69 -24.65 -12.89
C TYR A 178 -24.89 -23.71 -13.01
N THR A 179 -25.53 -23.70 -14.19
CA THR A 179 -26.76 -22.94 -14.43
C THR A 179 -27.78 -23.26 -13.35
N TRP A 180 -28.20 -22.25 -12.59
CA TRP A 180 -29.25 -22.41 -11.60
C TRP A 180 -30.54 -22.89 -12.31
N SER A 181 -31.27 -23.80 -11.70
CA SER A 181 -32.54 -24.28 -12.28
C SER A 181 -33.55 -24.60 -11.20
N GLY A 182 -34.52 -23.68 -11.08
CA GLY A 182 -35.66 -23.79 -10.18
C GLY A 182 -35.61 -22.79 -9.03
N PRO A 183 -36.78 -22.29 -8.60
CA PRO A 183 -36.87 -21.19 -7.66
C PRO A 183 -36.38 -21.54 -6.25
N GLY A 184 -35.89 -20.52 -5.56
CA GLY A 184 -35.73 -20.48 -4.10
C GLY A 184 -34.35 -20.03 -3.67
N ASN A 185 -34.28 -19.36 -2.52
CA ASN A 185 -33.05 -18.79 -1.97
C ASN A 185 -31.95 -19.85 -1.84
N GLY A 186 -30.75 -19.47 -2.24
CA GLY A 186 -29.50 -20.20 -2.03
C GLY A 186 -28.38 -19.19 -1.75
N VAL A 187 -27.15 -19.66 -1.72
CA VAL A 187 -25.97 -18.81 -1.55
C VAL A 187 -24.97 -18.98 -2.69
N VAL A 188 -24.18 -17.95 -2.93
CA VAL A 188 -22.93 -18.07 -3.70
C VAL A 188 -21.76 -18.01 -2.74
N ILE A 189 -20.85 -18.97 -2.84
CA ILE A 189 -19.58 -18.96 -2.11
C ILE A 189 -18.41 -18.66 -3.05
N PHE A 190 -17.43 -17.92 -2.52
CA PHE A 190 -16.25 -17.42 -3.22
C PHE A 190 -15.00 -17.79 -2.41
N TYR A 191 -14.01 -18.39 -3.06
CA TYR A 191 -12.81 -18.90 -2.41
C TYR A 191 -11.65 -19.05 -3.42
N ASP A 192 -10.43 -19.20 -2.91
CA ASP A 192 -9.23 -19.46 -3.73
C ASP A 192 -9.39 -20.73 -4.58
N ALA A 193 -9.19 -20.65 -5.89
CA ALA A 193 -9.29 -21.79 -6.79
C ALA A 193 -8.30 -22.94 -6.45
N ASP A 194 -7.16 -22.65 -5.83
CA ASP A 194 -6.10 -23.61 -5.51
C ASP A 194 -6.43 -24.54 -4.33
N VAL A 195 -7.46 -24.21 -3.54
CA VAL A 195 -7.96 -25.03 -2.40
C VAL A 195 -8.45 -26.43 -2.84
N GLY A 196 -8.83 -26.60 -4.11
CA GLY A 196 -9.66 -27.72 -4.55
C GLY A 196 -11.15 -27.38 -4.43
N ASP A 197 -12.05 -28.36 -4.37
CA ASP A 197 -13.50 -28.07 -4.22
C ASP A 197 -13.88 -27.96 -2.74
N VAL A 198 -14.30 -26.76 -2.31
CA VAL A 198 -14.77 -26.51 -0.95
C VAL A 198 -16.01 -27.33 -0.63
N ASN A 199 -15.96 -28.09 0.47
CA ASN A 199 -17.11 -28.83 0.97
C ASN A 199 -18.03 -27.94 1.81
N ALA A 200 -19.18 -27.57 1.24
CA ALA A 200 -20.22 -26.79 1.89
C ALA A 200 -20.71 -27.35 3.25
N ASP A 201 -20.70 -28.68 3.42
CA ASP A 201 -21.09 -29.33 4.68
C ASP A 201 -20.11 -29.02 5.83
N ARG A 202 -18.85 -28.66 5.50
CA ARG A 202 -17.77 -28.39 6.47
C ARG A 202 -17.59 -26.89 6.79
N LEU A 203 -18.32 -25.99 6.11
CA LEU A 203 -18.18 -24.54 6.31
C LEU A 203 -18.63 -24.09 7.70
N LYS A 204 -17.82 -23.26 8.35
CA LYS A 204 -18.02 -22.74 9.71
C LYS A 204 -17.89 -21.23 9.72
N ALA A 205 -18.68 -20.56 10.55
CA ALA A 205 -18.47 -19.15 10.82
C ALA A 205 -17.10 -18.92 11.45
N MET A 206 -16.47 -17.78 11.13
CA MET A 206 -15.44 -17.22 12.00
C MET A 206 -16.17 -16.62 13.21
N ALA A 207 -16.06 -17.27 14.36
CA ALA A 207 -16.97 -17.01 15.48
C ALA A 207 -16.56 -15.81 16.35
N THR A 208 -15.35 -15.27 16.14
CA THR A 208 -14.74 -14.24 16.99
C THR A 208 -13.91 -13.26 16.16
N THR A 209 -13.77 -12.03 16.64
CA THR A 209 -12.89 -11.00 16.06
C THR A 209 -11.44 -11.50 15.89
N ALA A 210 -10.94 -12.31 16.83
CA ALA A 210 -9.60 -12.93 16.75
C ALA A 210 -9.45 -13.99 15.64
N GLU A 211 -10.54 -14.57 15.13
CA GLU A 211 -10.51 -15.42 13.94
C GLU A 211 -10.47 -14.57 12.66
N ILE A 212 -11.15 -13.42 12.66
CA ILE A 212 -11.15 -12.46 11.55
C ILE A 212 -9.79 -11.78 11.41
N GLU A 213 -9.16 -11.39 12.53
CA GLU A 213 -7.78 -10.87 12.57
C GLU A 213 -6.77 -11.88 11.98
N ARG A 214 -6.94 -13.19 12.26
CA ARG A 214 -6.11 -14.23 11.63
C ARG A 214 -6.37 -14.35 10.13
N ALA A 215 -7.60 -14.11 9.67
CA ALA A 215 -7.91 -14.09 8.24
C ALA A 215 -7.22 -12.92 7.53
N ASP A 216 -7.11 -11.75 8.18
CA ASP A 216 -6.30 -10.64 7.70
C ASP A 216 -4.81 -11.01 7.60
N GLY A 217 -4.25 -11.68 8.61
CA GLY A 217 -2.87 -12.17 8.58
C GLY A 217 -2.59 -13.19 7.49
N VAL A 218 -3.55 -14.10 7.23
CA VAL A 218 -3.46 -15.09 6.14
C VAL A 218 -3.53 -14.44 4.76
N LEU A 219 -4.33 -13.39 4.57
CA LEU A 219 -4.46 -12.67 3.30
C LEU A 219 -3.49 -11.47 3.16
N GLY A 220 -2.67 -11.18 4.16
CA GLY A 220 -1.79 -10.02 4.17
C GLY A 220 -2.52 -8.68 4.14
N THR A 221 -3.77 -8.62 4.62
CA THR A 221 -4.59 -7.41 4.64
C THR A 221 -4.48 -6.61 5.95
N GLU A 222 -3.70 -7.08 6.92
CA GLU A 222 -3.39 -6.43 8.20
C GLU A 222 -2.98 -4.95 8.05
N GLY A 223 -3.69 -4.07 8.74
CA GLY A 223 -3.37 -2.64 8.79
C GLY A 223 -3.62 -1.86 7.48
N ASN A 224 -4.24 -2.46 6.47
CA ASN A 224 -4.87 -1.70 5.40
C ASN A 224 -6.14 -1.00 5.94
N PRO A 225 -6.50 0.21 5.47
CA PRO A 225 -7.71 0.91 5.90
C PRO A 225 -9.01 0.16 5.56
N ASP A 226 -8.94 -0.80 4.65
CA ASP A 226 -10.00 -1.71 4.26
C ASP A 226 -9.63 -3.17 4.60
N CYS A 227 -9.05 -3.44 5.77
CA CYS A 227 -8.83 -4.82 6.22
C CYS A 227 -10.16 -5.59 6.42
N ILE A 228 -10.13 -6.92 6.51
CA ILE A 228 -11.35 -7.72 6.78
C ILE A 228 -11.91 -7.31 8.14
N LEU A 229 -11.10 -7.34 9.19
CA LEU A 229 -11.47 -6.90 10.54
C LEU A 229 -12.15 -5.52 10.51
N CYS A 230 -11.53 -4.55 9.82
CA CYS A 230 -11.99 -3.17 9.63
C CYS A 230 -13.40 -3.04 9.01
N ARG A 231 -13.94 -4.09 8.39
CA ARG A 231 -15.29 -4.13 7.78
C ARG A 231 -16.31 -4.91 8.60
N TYR A 232 -15.88 -5.84 9.44
CA TYR A 232 -16.74 -6.72 10.23
C TYR A 232 -16.81 -6.33 11.72
N ASP A 233 -15.86 -5.53 12.21
CA ASP A 233 -15.73 -4.92 13.54
C ASP A 233 -15.21 -3.49 13.29
N ALA A 234 -16.10 -2.60 12.86
CA ALA A 234 -15.77 -1.28 12.35
C ALA A 234 -15.68 -0.19 13.45
N ASP A 235 -16.15 -0.49 14.66
CA ASP A 235 -16.01 0.39 15.83
C ASP A 235 -14.92 -0.05 16.84
N ASP A 236 -14.21 -1.15 16.56
CA ASP A 236 -13.03 -1.66 17.31
C ASP A 236 -13.40 -2.02 18.76
N ASP A 237 -14.58 -2.63 18.96
CA ASP A 237 -15.09 -3.04 20.27
C ASP A 237 -14.70 -4.49 20.65
N GLY A 238 -14.31 -5.30 19.67
CA GLY A 238 -13.86 -6.68 19.83
C GLY A 238 -14.94 -7.74 19.61
N GLU A 239 -16.14 -7.37 19.15
CA GLU A 239 -17.19 -8.26 18.66
C GLU A 239 -17.60 -7.89 17.21
N PRO A 240 -17.99 -8.87 16.35
CA PRO A 240 -18.46 -8.52 15.01
C PRO A 240 -19.79 -7.74 15.01
N ASP A 241 -19.80 -6.60 14.33
CA ASP A 241 -20.89 -5.61 14.19
C ASP A 241 -22.27 -6.20 13.85
N SER A 242 -22.27 -7.30 13.07
CA SER A 242 -23.47 -7.86 12.47
C SER A 242 -23.31 -9.33 12.14
N TRP A 243 -24.43 -10.05 12.21
CA TRP A 243 -24.50 -11.49 12.00
C TRP A 243 -25.63 -11.84 11.05
N TYR A 244 -25.45 -12.88 10.25
CA TYR A 244 -26.45 -13.39 9.32
C TYR A 244 -26.46 -14.92 9.26
N ALA A 245 -27.66 -15.49 9.25
CA ALA A 245 -27.90 -16.94 9.19
C ALA A 245 -28.03 -17.41 7.74
N PHE A 246 -26.92 -17.83 7.13
CA PHE A 246 -26.91 -18.38 5.78
C PHE A 246 -27.38 -19.83 5.77
N ASN A 247 -28.25 -20.20 4.82
CA ASN A 247 -28.58 -21.60 4.57
C ASN A 247 -27.63 -22.19 3.52
N ILE A 248 -26.69 -23.02 3.97
CA ILE A 248 -25.61 -23.59 3.17
C ILE A 248 -25.73 -25.12 3.21
N ALA A 249 -26.00 -25.76 2.08
CA ALA A 249 -26.21 -27.21 1.96
C ALA A 249 -27.32 -27.74 2.89
N GLY A 250 -28.42 -26.99 3.00
CA GLY A 250 -29.53 -27.28 3.91
C GLY A 250 -29.22 -27.11 5.42
N ARG A 251 -28.07 -26.51 5.78
CA ARG A 251 -27.66 -26.22 7.16
C ARG A 251 -27.54 -24.72 7.39
N GLU A 252 -28.02 -24.26 8.53
CA GLU A 252 -27.85 -22.87 8.97
C GLU A 252 -26.42 -22.61 9.47
N VAL A 253 -25.79 -21.55 8.96
CA VAL A 253 -24.46 -21.06 9.36
C VAL A 253 -24.61 -19.58 9.72
N ASN A 254 -24.64 -19.28 11.02
CA ASN A 254 -24.69 -17.91 11.52
C ASN A 254 -23.27 -17.31 11.50
N ALA A 255 -22.97 -16.53 10.46
CA ALA A 255 -21.65 -15.94 10.22
C ALA A 255 -21.67 -14.43 10.50
N PRO A 256 -20.53 -13.83 10.87
CA PRO A 256 -20.40 -12.38 10.89
C PRO A 256 -20.59 -11.84 9.45
N VAL A 257 -21.15 -10.64 9.30
CA VAL A 257 -21.42 -10.00 8.00
C VAL A 257 -21.13 -8.50 7.99
N PHE A 258 -20.77 -7.99 6.81
CA PHE A 258 -21.06 -6.61 6.42
C PHE A 258 -22.08 -6.59 5.26
N TYR A 259 -22.51 -5.41 4.83
CA TYR A 259 -23.51 -5.25 3.77
C TYR A 259 -23.01 -4.45 2.57
N VAL A 260 -23.16 -4.99 1.36
CA VAL A 260 -22.91 -4.30 0.09
C VAL A 260 -24.26 -4.08 -0.60
N GLU A 261 -24.70 -2.83 -0.76
CA GLU A 261 -26.05 -2.47 -1.26
C GLU A 261 -27.22 -3.21 -0.54
N GLY A 262 -26.98 -3.68 0.69
CA GLY A 262 -27.93 -4.49 1.47
C GLY A 262 -27.98 -5.98 1.10
N TRP A 263 -27.01 -6.51 0.36
CA TRP A 263 -26.68 -7.94 0.33
C TRP A 263 -25.77 -8.26 1.52
N PRO A 264 -26.06 -9.30 2.33
CA PRO A 264 -25.14 -9.73 3.38
C PRO A 264 -23.92 -10.40 2.75
N VAL A 265 -22.72 -9.97 3.14
CA VAL A 265 -21.44 -10.60 2.77
C VAL A 265 -20.83 -11.19 4.03
N GLY A 266 -20.92 -12.51 4.17
CA GLY A 266 -20.39 -13.25 5.31
C GLY A 266 -19.00 -13.81 5.07
N VAL A 267 -18.22 -13.92 6.13
CA VAL A 267 -16.94 -14.65 6.12
C VAL A 267 -17.08 -15.95 6.91
N VAL A 268 -16.77 -17.06 6.24
CA VAL A 268 -16.78 -18.42 6.77
C VAL A 268 -15.46 -19.11 6.36
N TRP A 269 -15.19 -20.29 6.90
CA TRP A 269 -14.00 -21.06 6.57
C TRP A 269 -14.28 -22.56 6.45
N GLU A 270 -13.47 -23.27 5.68
CA GLU A 270 -13.51 -24.74 5.61
C GLU A 270 -12.40 -25.39 6.45
N GLY A 271 -12.79 -26.25 7.39
CA GLY A 271 -11.86 -27.15 8.07
C GLY A 271 -12.49 -27.96 9.19
N ASP A 272 -11.70 -28.78 9.88
CA ASP A 272 -12.20 -29.75 10.86
C ASP A 272 -12.19 -29.24 12.32
N GLY A 273 -11.47 -28.15 12.60
CA GLY A 273 -11.38 -27.52 13.93
C GLY A 273 -12.69 -26.87 14.43
N GLN A 274 -12.68 -26.35 15.66
CA GLN A 274 -13.82 -25.59 16.20
C GLN A 274 -13.73 -24.08 15.91
N GLU A 275 -12.51 -23.57 15.71
CA GLU A 275 -12.15 -22.17 15.48
C GLU A 275 -11.20 -22.09 14.27
N PHE A 276 -11.17 -20.96 13.57
CA PHE A 276 -10.18 -20.72 12.53
C PHE A 276 -8.81 -20.41 13.14
N THR A 277 -7.84 -21.29 12.91
CA THR A 277 -6.47 -21.18 13.45
C THR A 277 -5.47 -20.53 12.49
N GLY A 278 -5.94 -19.95 11.38
CA GLY A 278 -5.10 -19.61 10.23
C GLY A 278 -4.88 -20.77 9.25
N GLU A 279 -5.39 -21.96 9.55
CA GLU A 279 -5.42 -23.12 8.65
C GLU A 279 -6.85 -23.36 8.13
N GLY A 280 -7.01 -23.49 6.82
CA GLY A 280 -8.29 -23.74 6.16
C GLY A 280 -8.62 -22.69 5.11
N ALA A 281 -9.49 -23.04 4.18
CA ALA A 281 -9.92 -22.11 3.13
C ALA A 281 -10.75 -20.98 3.73
N ILE A 282 -10.39 -19.73 3.42
CA ILE A 282 -11.24 -18.57 3.70
C ILE A 282 -12.29 -18.52 2.58
N VAL A 283 -13.55 -18.38 2.97
CA VAL A 283 -14.68 -18.47 2.05
C VAL A 283 -15.65 -17.34 2.34
N PHE A 284 -15.89 -16.50 1.34
CA PHE A 284 -16.91 -15.46 1.42
C PHE A 284 -18.24 -16.01 0.91
N VAL A 285 -19.34 -15.60 1.52
CA VAL A 285 -20.69 -16.07 1.18
C VAL A 285 -21.67 -14.90 1.05
N THR A 286 -22.55 -14.95 0.06
CA THR A 286 -23.69 -14.02 -0.05
C THR A 286 -24.96 -14.74 -0.47
N GLU A 287 -26.12 -14.17 -0.14
CA GLU A 287 -27.42 -14.71 -0.57
C GLU A 287 -27.73 -14.37 -2.04
N VAL A 288 -28.47 -15.28 -2.68
CA VAL A 288 -29.03 -15.10 -4.02
C VAL A 288 -30.46 -14.58 -3.93
N TYR A 289 -30.74 -13.46 -4.61
CA TYR A 289 -32.07 -12.86 -4.75
C TYR A 289 -32.39 -12.64 -6.24
N GLU A 290 -33.26 -13.49 -6.81
CA GLU A 290 -33.72 -13.39 -8.21
C GLU A 290 -34.10 -11.94 -8.60
N ASP A 291 -33.50 -11.42 -9.68
CA ASP A 291 -33.82 -10.12 -10.29
C ASP A 291 -33.78 -8.91 -9.32
N ARG A 292 -32.96 -8.96 -8.26
CA ARG A 292 -32.89 -7.87 -7.28
C ARG A 292 -32.22 -6.62 -7.88
N ALA A 293 -32.82 -5.45 -7.66
CA ALA A 293 -32.31 -4.19 -8.19
C ALA A 293 -30.95 -3.80 -7.58
N CYS A 294 -29.92 -3.62 -8.41
CA CYS A 294 -28.54 -3.30 -8.01
C CYS A 294 -27.92 -2.22 -8.91
N SER A 295 -26.97 -1.44 -8.40
CA SER A 295 -26.42 -0.30 -9.16
C SER A 295 -25.38 -0.68 -10.22
N TYR A 296 -24.81 -1.88 -10.12
CA TYR A 296 -23.65 -2.30 -10.91
C TYR A 296 -23.99 -2.88 -12.28
N SER A 297 -25.21 -3.39 -12.48
CA SER A 297 -25.63 -4.07 -13.71
C SER A 297 -26.22 -3.10 -14.75
N ASP A 298 -25.85 -3.26 -16.02
CA ASP A 298 -26.45 -2.53 -17.15
C ASP A 298 -27.96 -2.78 -17.30
N THR A 299 -28.48 -3.91 -16.78
CA THR A 299 -29.92 -4.21 -16.74
C THR A 299 -30.64 -3.54 -15.56
N GLY A 300 -29.87 -3.06 -14.56
CA GLY A 300 -30.37 -2.57 -13.28
C GLY A 300 -30.74 -3.66 -12.27
N THR A 301 -30.52 -4.95 -12.61
CA THR A 301 -30.76 -6.10 -11.73
C THR A 301 -29.57 -7.04 -11.70
N CYS A 302 -29.38 -7.73 -10.59
CA CYS A 302 -28.44 -8.85 -10.45
C CYS A 302 -28.88 -9.77 -9.30
N ASP A 303 -28.51 -11.05 -9.41
CA ASP A 303 -28.93 -12.07 -8.46
C ASP A 303 -28.09 -12.04 -7.17
N TYR A 304 -26.83 -11.59 -7.25
CA TYR A 304 -25.93 -11.43 -6.11
C TYR A 304 -25.01 -10.22 -6.29
N VAL A 305 -24.60 -9.63 -5.16
CA VAL A 305 -23.53 -8.63 -5.06
C VAL A 305 -22.66 -9.02 -3.87
N VAL A 306 -21.35 -9.05 -4.08
CA VAL A 306 -20.34 -9.32 -3.05
C VAL A 306 -19.17 -8.36 -3.24
N GLU A 307 -18.47 -8.01 -2.17
CA GLU A 307 -17.11 -7.49 -2.25
C GLU A 307 -16.16 -8.53 -1.68
N LEU A 308 -15.04 -8.79 -2.35
CA LEU A 308 -14.01 -9.73 -1.92
C LEU A 308 -12.65 -9.04 -1.80
N PRO A 309 -11.80 -9.43 -0.84
CA PRO A 309 -10.41 -8.98 -0.82
C PRO A 309 -9.64 -9.65 -1.98
N SER A 310 -9.02 -8.86 -2.84
CA SER A 310 -8.18 -9.30 -3.96
C SER A 310 -7.12 -10.35 -3.58
N PRO A 311 -6.46 -10.30 -2.41
CA PRO A 311 -5.53 -11.35 -1.99
C PRO A 311 -6.16 -12.73 -1.77
N LEU A 312 -7.50 -12.85 -1.70
CA LEU A 312 -8.20 -14.15 -1.61
C LEU A 312 -7.82 -15.10 -2.77
N LYS A 313 -7.48 -14.55 -3.94
CA LYS A 313 -7.06 -15.32 -5.13
C LYS A 313 -5.67 -15.94 -5.02
N GLU A 314 -4.95 -15.67 -3.93
CA GLU A 314 -3.55 -16.03 -3.68
C GLU A 314 -3.35 -16.67 -2.28
N GLN A 315 -4.44 -17.06 -1.59
CA GLN A 315 -4.40 -17.61 -0.22
C GLN A 315 -3.50 -18.85 -0.11
N TYR A 316 -3.58 -19.76 -1.09
CA TYR A 316 -2.80 -21.00 -1.16
C TYR A 316 -1.72 -20.95 -2.24
N GLY A 317 -1.91 -20.09 -3.25
CA GLY A 317 -0.96 -19.82 -4.33
C GLY A 317 -0.84 -20.94 -5.36
N GLY A 318 -0.64 -20.54 -6.62
CA GLY A 318 -0.57 -21.44 -7.77
C GLY A 318 -1.24 -20.84 -8.99
N GLY A 319 -2.38 -20.20 -8.78
CA GLY A 319 -3.07 -19.29 -9.68
C GLY A 319 -3.32 -17.92 -9.04
N ASN A 320 -4.06 -17.08 -9.77
CA ASN A 320 -4.59 -15.81 -9.29
C ASN A 320 -6.10 -15.79 -9.61
N GLU A 321 -6.82 -16.82 -9.17
CA GLU A 321 -8.20 -17.09 -9.56
C GLU A 321 -9.11 -17.32 -8.35
N ILE A 322 -10.32 -16.73 -8.39
CA ILE A 322 -11.36 -16.97 -7.39
C ILE A 322 -12.37 -17.93 -7.99
N ARG A 323 -12.65 -19.05 -7.32
CA ARG A 323 -13.74 -19.95 -7.71
C ARG A 323 -15.06 -19.50 -7.10
N ILE A 324 -16.10 -19.53 -7.94
CA ILE A 324 -17.47 -19.18 -7.60
C ILE A 324 -18.31 -20.47 -7.61
N LYS A 325 -19.09 -20.73 -6.56
CA LYS A 325 -19.94 -21.93 -6.43
C LYS A 325 -21.29 -21.58 -5.82
N ALA A 326 -22.37 -21.83 -6.56
CA ALA A 326 -23.72 -21.75 -6.03
C ALA A 326 -24.02 -22.99 -5.14
N VAL A 327 -24.65 -22.78 -3.99
CA VAL A 327 -24.97 -23.80 -2.99
C VAL A 327 -26.42 -23.63 -2.50
N ARG A 328 -27.08 -24.75 -2.18
CA ARG A 328 -28.44 -24.82 -1.64
C ARG A 328 -28.49 -25.91 -0.57
#